data_AF-A0A2N1V7X8-F1
#
_entry.id   AF-A0A2N1V7X8-F1
#
_cell.length_a   1.000
_cell.length_b   1.000
_cell.length_c   1.000
_cell.angle_alpha   90.00
_cell.angle_beta   90.00
_cell.angle_gamma   90.00
#
_symmetry.space_group_name_H-M   'P 1'
#
loop_
_entity.id
_entity.type
_entity.pdbx_description
1 polymer ?
#
loop_
_entity_poly.entity_id
_entity_poly.type
_entity_poly.pdbx_seq_one_letter_code
_entity_poly.pdbx_strand_id
1 'polypeptide(L)'
;MNFRILSLFLTIALVSCQSNNKLEDRVDELTRKIDSLEKVDKNDFKPGLGTLMNAIQVHHLKLWKSGIKENWELANFELHELEERFEDVGTYHINSSSIKSVKMIYPQLEELEKSVNMKSKSAFVKEYELLTATCNSCHQINDHP
;
A
#
# COMPACT_ATOMS: atom_id res chain seq x y z
N MET A 1 -36.97 38.77 -53.05
CA MET A 1 -37.25 37.66 -52.13
C MET A 1 -36.01 36.79 -51.83
N ASN A 2 -34.98 36.79 -52.69
CA ASN A 2 -33.80 35.92 -52.52
C ASN A 2 -32.77 36.43 -51.49
N PHE A 3 -32.65 37.75 -51.28
CA PHE A 3 -31.66 38.33 -50.35
C PHE A 3 -32.00 38.10 -48.87
N ARG A 4 -33.29 38.09 -48.51
CA ARG A 4 -33.74 37.81 -47.13
C ARG A 4 -33.58 36.33 -46.75
N ILE A 5 -33.76 35.42 -47.71
CA ILE A 5 -33.53 33.99 -47.52
C ILE A 5 -32.03 33.72 -47.36
N LEU A 6 -31.18 34.37 -48.18
CA LEU A 6 -29.72 34.28 -48.07
C LEU A 6 -29.20 34.80 -46.72
N SER A 7 -29.79 35.88 -46.20
CA SER A 7 -29.46 36.43 -44.88
C SER A 7 -29.90 35.50 -43.73
N LEU A 8 -31.00 34.76 -43.87
CA LEU A 8 -31.50 33.83 -42.84
C LEU A 8 -30.64 32.55 -42.77
N PHE A 9 -30.14 32.06 -43.90
CA PHE A 9 -29.19 30.93 -43.94
C PHE A 9 -27.84 31.29 -43.32
N LEU A 10 -27.35 32.53 -43.50
CA LEU A 10 -26.08 32.98 -42.92
C LEU A 10 -26.12 33.06 -41.38
N THR A 11 -27.27 33.43 -40.80
CA THR A 11 -27.44 33.47 -39.33
C THR A 11 -27.50 32.08 -38.70
N ILE A 12 -28.03 31.07 -39.40
CA ILE A 12 -28.08 29.68 -38.90
C ILE A 12 -26.68 29.05 -38.91
N ALA A 13 -25.85 29.38 -39.89
CA ALA A 13 -24.48 28.89 -39.97
C ALA A 13 -23.59 29.38 -38.80
N LEU A 14 -23.80 30.60 -38.31
CA LEU A 14 -23.00 31.18 -37.21
C LEU A 14 -23.36 30.61 -35.83
N VAL A 15 -24.63 30.24 -35.59
CA VAL A 15 -25.07 29.68 -34.29
C VAL A 15 -24.55 28.24 -34.10
N SER A 16 -24.44 27.46 -35.18
CA SER A 16 -23.91 26.09 -35.12
C SER A 16 -22.43 26.00 -34.76
N CYS A 17 -21.64 27.08 -34.92
CA CYS A 17 -20.24 27.13 -34.50
C CYS A 17 -20.06 27.36 -32.99
N GLN A 18 -21.07 27.85 -32.26
CA GLN A 18 -20.92 28.15 -30.83
C GLN A 18 -21.21 26.95 -29.92
N SER A 19 -21.95 25.95 -30.42
CA SER A 19 -22.31 24.72 -29.69
C SER A 19 -21.15 23.73 -29.54
N ASN A 20 -20.26 23.64 -30.54
CA ASN A 20 -19.15 22.68 -30.55
C ASN A 20 -18.07 23.02 -29.51
N ASN A 21 -17.83 24.30 -29.25
CA ASN A 21 -16.80 24.76 -28.33
C ASN A 21 -17.02 24.23 -26.90
N LYS A 22 -18.27 24.14 -26.44
CA LYS A 22 -18.58 23.71 -25.06
C LYS A 22 -18.30 22.23 -24.81
N LEU A 23 -18.43 21.38 -25.83
CA LEU A 23 -18.08 19.96 -25.72
C LEU A 23 -16.57 19.78 -25.79
N GLU A 24 -15.91 20.48 -26.70
CA GLU A 24 -14.46 20.49 -26.86
C GLU A 24 -13.75 21.00 -25.59
N ASP A 25 -14.22 22.12 -25.02
CA ASP A 25 -13.73 22.66 -23.74
C ASP A 25 -13.83 21.65 -22.58
N ARG A 26 -14.92 20.88 -22.55
CA ARG A 26 -15.16 19.83 -21.53
C ARG A 26 -14.25 18.63 -21.75
N VAL A 27 -14.01 18.25 -23.00
CA VAL A 27 -13.06 17.18 -23.35
C VAL A 27 -11.64 17.62 -22.98
N ASP A 28 -11.27 18.86 -23.26
CA ASP A 28 -9.95 19.41 -22.90
C ASP A 28 -9.76 19.54 -21.38
N GLU A 29 -10.80 19.89 -20.63
CA GLU A 29 -10.77 19.85 -19.17
C GLU A 29 -10.59 18.42 -18.63
N LEU A 30 -11.30 17.44 -19.21
CA LEU A 30 -11.18 16.04 -18.83
C LEU A 30 -9.80 15.48 -19.16
N THR A 31 -9.26 15.77 -20.35
CA THR A 31 -7.90 15.36 -20.75
C THR A 31 -6.86 15.92 -19.79
N ARG A 32 -6.94 17.21 -19.43
CA ARG A 32 -6.02 17.79 -18.43
C ARG A 32 -6.15 17.15 -17.04
N LYS A 33 -7.35 16.74 -16.63
CA LYS A 33 -7.55 16.00 -15.37
C LYS A 33 -6.95 14.60 -15.45
N ILE A 34 -7.11 13.90 -16.58
CA ILE A 34 -6.49 12.59 -16.81
C ILE A 34 -4.97 12.72 -16.78
N ASP A 35 -4.39 13.66 -17.53
CA ASP A 35 -2.95 13.93 -17.53
C ASP A 35 -2.43 14.28 -16.12
N SER A 36 -3.24 14.98 -15.33
CA SER A 36 -2.91 15.31 -13.94
C SER A 36 -2.97 14.09 -13.02
N LEU A 37 -3.90 13.16 -13.25
CA LEU A 37 -4.05 11.93 -12.46
C LEU A 37 -3.00 10.89 -12.83
N GLU A 38 -2.63 10.80 -14.11
CA GLU A 38 -1.55 9.93 -14.58
C GLU A 38 -0.17 10.37 -14.08
N LYS A 39 -0.01 11.66 -13.76
CA LYS A 39 1.20 12.20 -13.14
C LYS A 39 1.30 11.91 -11.64
N VAL A 40 0.24 11.46 -10.99
CA VAL A 40 0.32 11.01 -9.59
C VAL A 40 1.14 9.72 -9.60
N ASP A 41 2.34 9.78 -9.03
CA ASP A 41 3.20 8.61 -8.95
C ASP A 41 2.53 7.60 -7.98
N LYS A 42 2.60 6.31 -8.29
CA LYS A 42 2.19 5.27 -7.33
C LYS A 42 2.98 5.39 -6.02
N ASN A 43 4.19 5.96 -6.08
CA ASN A 43 5.00 6.27 -4.92
C ASN A 43 4.49 7.47 -4.08
N ASP A 44 3.55 8.28 -4.59
CA ASP A 44 2.91 9.34 -3.79
C ASP A 44 1.98 8.76 -2.72
N PHE A 45 1.48 7.53 -2.93
CA PHE A 45 0.74 6.82 -1.89
C PHE A 45 1.69 6.09 -0.96
N LYS A 46 2.04 6.76 0.13
CA LYS A 46 2.84 6.19 1.21
C LYS A 46 1.96 5.88 2.42
N PRO A 47 1.77 4.60 2.80
CA PRO A 47 1.12 4.26 4.05
C PRO A 47 1.82 4.92 5.24
N GLY A 48 1.05 5.38 6.23
CA GLY A 48 1.62 5.86 7.48
C GLY A 48 2.25 4.72 8.28
N LEU A 49 3.26 5.03 9.10
CA LEU A 49 3.96 4.02 9.91
C LEU A 49 2.99 3.27 10.84
N GLY A 50 2.04 3.98 11.46
CA GLY A 50 1.02 3.36 12.31
C GLY A 50 0.11 2.40 11.55
N THR A 51 -0.17 2.65 10.27
CA THR A 51 -0.93 1.73 9.41
C THR A 51 -0.16 0.45 9.17
N LEU A 52 1.13 0.56 8.84
CA LEU A 52 2.01 -0.60 8.64
C LEU A 52 2.20 -1.40 9.93
N MET A 53 2.41 -0.71 11.07
CA MET A 53 2.55 -1.36 12.38
C MET A 53 1.27 -2.09 12.80
N ASN A 54 0.09 -1.54 12.52
CA ASN A 54 -1.17 -2.25 12.74
C ASN A 54 -1.28 -3.50 11.88
N ALA A 55 -0.89 -3.44 10.60
CA ALA A 55 -0.88 -4.61 9.72
C ALA A 55 0.09 -5.69 10.25
N ILE A 56 1.30 -5.30 10.64
CA ILE A 56 2.30 -6.18 11.29
C ILE A 56 1.69 -6.87 12.52
N GLN A 57 1.06 -6.13 13.43
CA GLN A 57 0.44 -6.70 14.63
C GLN A 57 -0.67 -7.70 14.29
N VAL A 58 -1.48 -7.43 13.27
CA VAL A 58 -2.53 -8.35 12.81
C VAL A 58 -1.94 -9.66 12.29
N HIS A 59 -0.95 -9.60 11.41
CA HIS A 59 -0.30 -10.81 10.87
C HIS A 59 0.45 -11.58 11.96
N HIS A 60 1.15 -10.88 12.86
CA HIS A 60 1.79 -11.48 14.02
C HIS A 60 0.81 -12.27 14.92
N LEU A 61 -0.39 -11.74 15.18
CA LEU A 61 -1.42 -12.45 15.95
C LEU A 61 -2.02 -13.65 15.19
N LYS A 62 -2.25 -13.50 13.88
CA LYS A 62 -2.77 -14.59 13.06
C LYS A 62 -1.76 -15.73 12.93
N LEU A 63 -0.48 -15.41 12.80
CA LEU A 63 0.64 -16.35 12.79
C LEU A 63 0.69 -17.18 14.08
N TRP A 64 0.52 -16.57 15.25
CA TRP A 64 0.41 -17.32 16.50
C TRP A 64 -0.75 -18.30 16.47
N LYS A 65 -1.93 -17.81 16.09
CA LYS A 65 -3.15 -18.62 16.06
C LYS A 65 -3.02 -19.80 15.10
N SER A 66 -2.40 -19.62 13.93
CA SER A 66 -2.18 -20.70 12.97
C SER A 66 -1.11 -21.68 13.46
N GLY A 67 0.03 -21.19 13.97
CA GLY A 67 1.11 -22.04 14.47
C GLY A 67 0.73 -22.86 15.71
N ILE A 68 -0.02 -22.29 16.67
CA ILE A 68 -0.52 -23.04 17.84
C ILE A 68 -1.52 -24.13 17.45
N LYS A 69 -2.29 -23.91 16.38
CA LYS A 69 -3.19 -24.90 15.81
C LYS A 69 -2.51 -25.85 14.82
N GLU A 70 -1.21 -25.70 14.61
CA GLU A 70 -0.41 -26.48 13.66
C GLU A 70 -0.99 -26.42 12.22
N ASN A 71 -1.68 -25.32 11.91
CA ASN A 71 -2.10 -25.00 10.56
C ASN A 71 -0.92 -24.36 9.83
N TRP A 72 0.04 -25.20 9.42
CA TRP A 72 1.31 -24.78 8.84
C TRP A 72 1.18 -24.04 7.52
N GLU A 73 0.15 -24.34 6.72
CA GLU A 73 -0.13 -23.61 5.48
C GLU A 73 -0.50 -22.15 5.79
N LEU A 74 -1.43 -21.94 6.73
CA LEU A 74 -1.79 -20.60 7.17
C LEU A 74 -0.65 -19.92 7.95
N ALA A 75 0.15 -20.67 8.72
CA ALA A 75 1.32 -20.10 9.39
C ALA A 75 2.36 -19.60 8.38
N ASN A 76 2.63 -20.35 7.32
CA ASN A 76 3.53 -19.93 6.26
C ASN A 76 3.00 -18.69 5.53
N PHE A 77 1.70 -18.65 5.22
CA PHE A 77 1.06 -17.49 4.62
C PHE A 77 1.18 -16.24 5.50
N GLU A 78 0.84 -16.33 6.79
CA GLU A 78 0.88 -15.18 7.70
C GLU A 78 2.32 -14.73 8.02
N LEU A 79 3.30 -15.65 7.98
CA LEU A 79 4.72 -15.29 8.08
C LEU A 79 5.18 -14.50 6.86
N HIS A 80 4.81 -14.94 5.65
CA HIS A 80 5.16 -14.22 4.43
C HIS A 80 4.54 -12.82 4.39
N GLU A 81 3.26 -12.70 4.74
CA GLU A 81 2.61 -11.38 4.85
C GLU A 81 3.30 -10.49 5.90
N LEU A 82 3.76 -11.07 7.00
CA LEU A 82 4.51 -10.34 8.04
C LEU A 82 5.84 -9.81 7.50
N GLU A 83 6.58 -10.62 6.75
CA GLU A 83 7.83 -10.22 6.06
C GLU A 83 7.59 -9.05 5.11
N GLU A 84 6.59 -9.17 4.22
CA GLU A 84 6.25 -8.11 3.28
C GLU A 84 5.92 -6.78 3.99
N ARG A 85 5.20 -6.82 5.13
CA ARG A 85 4.91 -5.58 5.88
C ARG A 85 6.16 -4.96 6.50
N PHE A 86 7.15 -5.76 6.91
CA PHE A 86 8.44 -5.22 7.37
C PHE A 86 9.27 -4.65 6.21
N GLU A 87 9.21 -5.24 5.02
CA GLU A 87 9.79 -4.68 3.80
C GLU A 87 9.11 -3.37 3.39
N ASP A 88 7.79 -3.27 3.50
CA ASP A 88 7.03 -2.03 3.28
C ASP A 88 7.52 -0.92 4.23
N VAL A 89 7.76 -1.23 5.51
CA VAL A 89 8.35 -0.26 6.45
C VAL A 89 9.72 0.19 5.94
N GLY A 90 10.58 -0.74 5.54
CA GLY A 90 11.90 -0.46 4.96
C GLY A 90 11.85 0.45 3.73
N THR A 91 10.88 0.20 2.84
CA THR A 91 10.69 0.90 1.57
C THR A 91 10.13 2.30 1.78
N TYR A 92 9.00 2.39 2.48
CA TYR A 92 8.29 3.65 2.63
C TYR A 92 8.95 4.58 3.64
N HIS A 93 9.54 4.06 4.71
CA HIS A 93 10.05 4.88 5.82
C HIS A 93 11.58 5.03 5.86
N ILE A 94 12.31 4.77 4.77
CA ILE A 94 13.78 4.66 4.69
C ILE A 94 14.60 5.76 5.43
N ASN A 95 14.08 6.98 5.51
CA ASN A 95 14.74 8.12 6.18
C ASN A 95 14.42 8.24 7.68
N SER A 96 13.61 7.34 8.23
CA SER A 96 13.30 7.28 9.67
C SER A 96 14.46 6.66 10.44
N SER A 97 14.81 7.22 11.59
CA SER A 97 15.77 6.62 12.54
C SER A 97 15.38 5.18 12.91
N SER A 98 14.08 4.89 12.94
CA SER A 98 13.50 3.58 13.28
C SER A 98 13.76 2.48 12.23
N ILE A 99 14.17 2.83 11.01
CA ILE A 99 14.54 1.83 9.98
C ILE A 99 15.81 1.07 10.38
N LYS A 100 16.75 1.74 11.05
CA LYS A 100 18.00 1.08 11.44
C LYS A 100 17.74 -0.04 12.44
N SER A 101 16.79 0.16 13.36
CA SER A 101 16.35 -0.87 14.31
C SER A 101 15.39 -1.89 13.71
N VAL A 102 14.59 -1.54 12.69
CA VAL A 102 13.65 -2.52 12.08
C VAL A 102 14.37 -3.73 11.48
N LYS A 103 15.61 -3.54 11.00
CA LYS A 103 16.46 -4.63 10.49
C LYS A 103 16.77 -5.70 11.54
N MET A 104 16.64 -5.40 12.83
CA MET A 104 16.82 -6.37 13.91
C MET A 104 15.81 -7.52 13.85
N ILE A 105 14.68 -7.33 13.15
CA ILE A 105 13.60 -8.32 13.06
C ILE A 105 13.93 -9.49 12.12
N TYR A 106 14.65 -9.24 11.03
CA TYR A 106 14.84 -10.25 9.96
C TYR A 106 15.47 -11.57 10.45
N PRO A 107 16.50 -11.58 11.32
CA PRO A 107 17.04 -12.84 11.82
C PRO A 107 15.99 -13.70 12.57
N GLN A 108 15.06 -13.08 13.30
CA GLN A 108 13.98 -13.84 13.97
C GLN A 108 12.92 -14.32 12.98
N LEU A 109 12.64 -13.58 11.91
CA LEU A 109 11.74 -14.05 10.85
C LEU A 109 12.31 -15.30 10.16
N GLU A 110 13.62 -15.31 9.85
CA GLU A 110 14.30 -16.47 9.25
C GLU A 110 14.26 -17.72 10.16
N GLU A 111 14.47 -17.56 11.47
CA GLU A 111 14.36 -18.70 12.41
C GLU A 111 12.91 -19.20 12.53
N LEU A 112 11.93 -18.29 12.51
CA LEU A 112 10.53 -18.66 12.51
C LEU A 112 10.14 -19.40 11.22
N GLU A 113 10.65 -18.99 10.07
CA GLU A 113 10.47 -19.67 8.78
C GLU A 113 11.00 -21.10 8.84
N LYS A 114 12.21 -21.31 9.38
CA LYS A 114 12.76 -22.65 9.62
C LYS A 114 11.83 -23.49 10.49
N SER A 115 11.29 -22.91 11.55
CA SER A 115 10.39 -23.63 12.46
C SER A 115 9.06 -24.04 11.80
N VAL A 116 8.50 -23.19 10.94
CA VAL A 116 7.29 -23.45 10.15
C VAL A 116 7.55 -24.52 9.10
N ASN A 117 8.67 -24.43 8.39
CA ASN A 117 9.10 -25.41 7.39
C ASN A 117 9.35 -26.79 8.02
N MET A 118 9.95 -26.83 9.21
CA MET A 118 10.13 -28.05 10.00
C MET A 118 8.83 -28.55 10.64
N LYS A 119 7.74 -27.77 10.60
CA LYS A 119 6.46 -28.05 11.26
C LYS A 119 6.63 -28.39 12.75
N SER A 120 7.57 -27.72 13.40
CA SER A 120 7.93 -27.98 14.78
C SER A 120 7.24 -26.96 15.68
N LYS A 121 6.17 -27.37 16.36
CA LYS A 121 5.43 -26.50 17.29
C LYS A 121 6.29 -25.95 18.41
N SER A 122 7.20 -26.77 18.98
CA SER A 122 8.08 -26.33 20.04
C SER A 122 9.09 -25.29 19.56
N ALA A 123 9.68 -25.48 18.39
CA ALA A 123 10.55 -24.48 17.78
C ALA A 123 9.77 -23.21 17.42
N PHE A 124 8.58 -23.36 16.83
CA PHE A 124 7.72 -22.24 16.47
C PHE A 124 7.37 -21.37 17.68
N VAL A 125 6.94 -21.97 18.80
CA VAL A 125 6.60 -21.22 20.02
C VAL A 125 7.80 -20.43 20.52
N LYS A 126 8.99 -21.07 20.59
CA LYS A 126 10.22 -20.41 21.02
C LYS A 126 10.58 -19.23 20.11
N GLU A 127 10.61 -19.44 18.79
CA GLU A 127 11.01 -18.39 17.85
C GLU A 127 9.96 -17.28 17.75
N TYR A 128 8.68 -17.58 17.94
CA TYR A 128 7.61 -16.59 18.01
C TYR A 128 7.74 -15.68 19.24
N GLU A 129 8.05 -16.25 20.41
CA GLU A 129 8.32 -15.48 21.62
C GLU A 129 9.55 -14.59 21.46
N LEU A 130 10.59 -15.08 20.79
CA LEU A 130 11.78 -14.30 20.46
C LEU A 130 11.47 -13.17 19.49
N LEU A 131 10.66 -13.41 18.44
CA LEU A 131 10.19 -12.35 17.55
C LEU A 131 9.42 -11.28 18.33
N THR A 132 8.51 -11.69 19.22
CA THR A 132 7.78 -10.76 20.10
C THR A 132 8.73 -9.93 20.97
N ALA A 133 9.76 -10.55 21.53
CA ALA A 133 10.78 -9.85 22.31
C ALA A 133 11.61 -8.87 21.45
N THR A 134 11.93 -9.21 20.21
CA THR A 134 12.61 -8.31 19.26
C THR A 134 11.72 -7.13 18.88
N CYS A 135 10.41 -7.36 18.65
CA CYS A 135 9.44 -6.28 18.46
C CYS A 135 9.51 -5.32 19.65
N ASN A 136 9.33 -5.81 20.88
CA ASN A 136 9.39 -4.99 22.09
C ASN A 136 10.70 -4.21 22.23
N SER A 137 11.84 -4.85 21.92
CA SER A 137 13.16 -4.21 21.96
C SER A 137 13.29 -3.08 20.94
N CYS A 138 12.78 -3.27 19.72
CA CYS A 138 12.74 -2.22 18.70
C CYS A 138 11.90 -1.02 19.17
N HIS A 139 10.73 -1.30 19.76
CA HIS A 139 9.83 -0.29 20.32
C HIS A 139 10.49 0.49 21.47
N GLN A 140 11.22 -0.18 22.36
CA GLN A 140 11.99 0.46 23.44
C GLN A 140 13.13 1.35 22.93
N ILE A 141 13.91 0.88 21.95
CA ILE A 141 15.02 1.65 21.36
C ILE A 141 14.52 2.96 20.72
N ASN A 142 13.25 2.99 20.30
CA ASN A 142 12.65 4.14 19.64
C ASN A 142 11.70 4.94 20.55
N ASP A 143 11.69 4.70 21.86
CA ASP A 143 10.80 5.38 22.83
C ASP A 143 9.31 5.32 22.44
N HIS A 144 8.89 4.20 21.86
CA HIS A 144 7.53 3.97 21.37
C HIS A 144 6.98 2.61 21.87
N PRO A 145 6.66 2.47 23.17
CA PRO A 145 6.13 1.21 23.73
C PRO A 145 4.74 0.83 23.21
#